data_AF-Q73PG9-F1
#
_entry.id   AF-Q73PG9-F1
#
_cell.length_a   1.000
_cell.length_b   1.000
_cell.length_c   1.000
_cell.angle_alpha   90.00
_cell.angle_beta   90.00
_cell.angle_gamma   90.00
#
_symmetry.space_group_name_H-M   'P 1'
#
loop_
_entity.id
_entity.type
_entity.pdbx_description
1 polymer ?
#
loop_
_entity_poly.entity_id
_entity_poly.type
_entity_poly.pdbx_seq_one_letter_code
_entity_poly.pdbx_strand_id
1 'polypeptide(L)'
;MICTFDAIGKNRSVYTFENTCVEDKNISLHDGTKKVIINAEAFNDTKNKELKEFLEYLKTGKAKSKFTRRIDAMIQTIKNNEQARQEYRLMSTFEMDAMDRGAYKTKRETAILMKQRGYPTSEILLMTGLPKSEIEKL
;
A
#
# COMPACT_ATOMS: atom_id res chain seq x y z
N MET A 1 16.63 8.59 14.23
CA MET A 1 16.29 8.35 12.80
C MET A 1 17.05 7.14 12.31
N ILE A 2 16.45 6.31 11.46
CA ILE A 2 17.14 5.16 10.83
C ILE A 2 17.08 5.38 9.32
N CYS A 3 18.23 5.30 8.65
CA CYS A 3 18.39 5.51 7.22
C CYS A 3 18.94 4.25 6.56
N THR A 4 18.44 3.91 5.37
CA THR A 4 18.95 2.79 4.53
C THR A 4 20.17 3.18 3.68
N PHE A 5 20.61 4.42 3.83
CA PHE A 5 21.74 5.07 3.17
C PHE A 5 22.51 5.93 4.19
N ASP A 6 23.76 6.26 3.87
CA ASP A 6 24.57 7.15 4.71
C ASP A 6 24.16 8.62 4.54
N ALA A 7 23.27 9.08 5.41
CA ALA A 7 22.79 10.46 5.42
C ALA A 7 23.87 11.51 5.79
N ILE A 8 24.98 11.09 6.41
CA ILE A 8 26.04 12.00 6.89
C ILE A 8 27.30 11.91 6.01
N GLY A 9 27.50 10.79 5.31
CA GLY A 9 28.61 10.58 4.39
C GLY A 9 29.95 10.32 5.09
N LYS A 10 29.91 9.66 6.26
CA LYS A 10 31.13 9.35 7.06
C LYS A 10 31.29 7.85 7.35
N ASN A 11 30.46 7.02 6.73
CA ASN A 11 30.46 5.56 6.80
C ASN A 11 30.50 5.00 8.23
N ARG A 12 29.72 5.59 9.14
CA ARG A 12 29.53 5.09 10.51
C ARG A 12 28.13 4.55 10.67
N SER A 13 28.02 3.47 11.43
CA SER A 13 26.75 2.81 11.75
C SER A 13 25.83 3.67 12.62
N VAL A 14 26.39 4.50 13.50
CA VAL A 14 25.66 5.38 14.42
C VAL A 14 26.32 6.76 14.48
N TYR A 15 25.50 7.79 14.35
CA TYR A 15 25.86 9.19 14.56
C TYR A 15 25.08 9.73 15.76
N THR A 16 25.80 10.32 16.70
CA THR A 16 25.21 10.98 17.87
C THR A 16 25.56 12.44 17.80
N PHE A 17 24.54 13.30 17.87
CA PHE A 17 24.68 14.75 17.87
C PHE A 17 24.18 15.31 19.19
N GLU A 18 24.86 16.34 19.66
CA GLU A 18 24.49 17.17 20.81
C GLU A 18 24.50 18.63 20.40
N ASN A 19 23.80 19.48 21.16
CA ASN A 19 23.72 20.90 20.89
C ASN A 19 25.00 21.61 21.36
N THR A 20 25.70 22.29 20.45
CA THR A 20 26.89 23.09 20.74
C THR A 20 26.68 24.55 20.35
N CYS A 21 27.36 25.47 21.05
CA CYS A 21 27.34 26.89 20.73
C CYS A 21 27.86 27.15 19.30
N VAL A 22 27.31 28.15 18.63
CA VAL A 22 27.65 28.46 17.24
C VAL A 22 28.94 29.27 17.19
N GLU A 23 29.08 30.22 18.11
CA GLU A 23 30.20 31.15 18.26
C GLU A 23 31.46 30.46 18.82
N ASP A 24 31.28 29.52 19.75
CA ASP A 24 32.37 28.71 20.32
C ASP A 24 32.00 27.22 20.37
N LYS A 25 32.61 26.44 19.49
CA LYS A 25 32.35 24.99 19.37
C LYS A 25 32.84 24.15 20.55
N ASN A 26 33.61 24.73 21.46
CA ASN A 26 34.04 24.05 22.69
C ASN A 26 32.97 24.10 23.79
N ILE A 27 31.95 24.96 23.64
CA ILE A 27 30.86 25.09 24.61
C ILE A 27 29.70 24.20 24.17
N SER A 28 29.38 23.20 25.00
CA SER A 28 28.17 22.38 24.86
C SER A 28 27.02 23.00 25.66
N LEU A 29 25.79 22.89 25.15
CA LEU A 29 24.61 23.43 25.82
C LEU A 29 24.26 22.64 27.10
N HIS A 30 24.76 21.40 27.24
CA HIS A 30 24.52 20.51 28.38
C HIS A 30 23.02 20.30 28.72
N ASP A 31 22.14 20.41 27.73
CA ASP A 31 20.68 20.26 27.88
C ASP A 31 20.21 18.79 27.98
N GLY A 32 21.14 17.84 27.95
CA GLY A 32 20.87 16.40 27.96
C GLY A 32 20.29 15.83 26.67
N THR A 33 20.02 16.66 25.65
CA THR A 33 19.40 16.23 24.40
C THR A 33 20.44 15.61 23.47
N LYS A 34 20.15 14.39 22.98
CA LYS A 34 20.97 13.72 21.96
C LYS A 34 20.12 13.31 20.76
N LYS A 35 20.57 13.66 19.56
CA LYS A 35 19.96 13.19 18.31
C LYS A 35 20.78 12.03 17.77
N VAL A 36 20.14 10.89 17.58
CA VAL A 36 20.79 9.68 17.05
C VAL A 36 20.30 9.39 15.64
N ILE A 37 21.23 9.28 14.69
CA ILE A 37 21.00 8.84 13.32
C ILE A 37 21.71 7.51 13.13
N ILE A 38 20.97 6.50 12.71
CA ILE A 38 21.46 5.14 12.48
C ILE A 38 21.54 4.92 10.97
N ASN A 39 22.69 4.49 10.50
CA ASN A 39 22.98 4.25 9.09
C ASN A 39 23.10 2.75 8.84
N ALA A 40 22.13 2.19 8.13
CA ALA A 40 22.11 0.77 7.78
C ALA A 40 23.09 0.41 6.65
N GLU A 41 23.61 1.38 5.89
CA GLU A 41 24.62 1.13 4.86
C GLU A 41 25.97 0.76 5.45
N ALA A 42 26.34 1.40 6.57
CA ALA A 42 27.56 1.12 7.32
C ALA A 42 27.38 -0.02 8.35
N PHE A 43 26.56 -1.04 8.08
CA PHE A 43 26.28 -2.12 9.04
C PHE A 43 27.53 -2.91 9.47
N ASN A 44 28.61 -2.88 8.68
CA ASN A 44 29.88 -3.52 9.03
C ASN A 44 30.75 -2.74 10.03
N ASP A 45 30.45 -1.46 10.27
CA ASP A 45 31.21 -0.58 11.17
C ASP A 45 30.95 -0.91 12.66
N THR A 46 29.76 -1.42 13.00
CA THR A 46 29.43 -1.71 14.39
C THR A 46 29.99 -3.05 14.87
N LYS A 47 30.53 -3.07 16.10
CA LYS A 47 30.93 -4.30 16.81
C LYS A 47 29.76 -4.99 17.53
N ASN A 48 28.62 -4.31 17.69
CA ASN A 48 27.44 -4.90 18.29
C ASN A 48 26.77 -5.84 17.28
N LYS A 49 26.84 -7.15 17.55
CA LYS A 49 26.32 -8.20 16.66
C LYS A 49 24.83 -8.04 16.35
N GLU A 50 24.01 -7.75 17.36
CA GLU A 50 22.56 -7.64 17.19
C GLU A 50 22.20 -6.41 16.34
N LEU A 51 22.88 -5.27 16.59
CA LEU A 51 22.73 -4.08 15.77
C LEU A 51 23.20 -4.35 14.32
N LYS A 52 24.35 -4.99 14.14
CA LYS A 52 24.87 -5.35 12.80
C LYS A 52 23.87 -6.19 12.02
N GLU A 53 23.34 -7.24 12.64
CA GLU A 53 22.36 -8.14 12.00
C GLU A 53 21.05 -7.41 11.67
N PHE A 54 20.59 -6.51 12.53
CA PHE A 54 19.42 -5.67 12.27
C PHE A 54 19.64 -4.70 11.11
N LEU A 55 20.77 -4.00 11.08
CA LEU A 55 21.10 -3.06 10.01
C LEU A 55 21.31 -3.77 8.66
N GLU A 56 21.97 -4.93 8.67
CA GLU A 56 22.12 -5.75 7.48
C GLU A 56 20.74 -6.21 6.95
N TYR A 57 19.82 -6.58 7.85
CA TYR A 57 18.45 -6.90 7.46
C TYR A 57 17.74 -5.69 6.81
N LEU A 58 17.83 -4.49 7.40
CA LEU A 58 17.24 -3.29 6.81
C LEU A 58 17.82 -2.96 5.42
N LYS A 59 19.11 -3.24 5.18
CA LYS A 59 19.77 -2.98 3.89
C LYS A 59 19.47 -4.04 2.84
N THR A 60 19.39 -5.32 3.24
CA THR A 60 19.38 -6.46 2.30
C THR A 60 18.07 -7.25 2.27
N GLY A 61 17.21 -7.07 3.27
CA GLY A 61 16.02 -7.89 3.51
C GLY A 61 16.31 -9.31 3.99
N LYS A 62 17.58 -9.69 4.25
CA LYS A 62 17.96 -11.06 4.61
C LYS A 62 17.94 -11.27 6.12
N ALA A 63 16.99 -12.06 6.62
CA ALA A 63 16.86 -12.36 8.04
C ALA A 63 17.89 -13.41 8.51
N LYS A 64 18.90 -12.99 9.27
CA LYS A 64 19.98 -13.86 9.76
C LYS A 64 19.84 -14.27 11.22
N SER A 65 19.15 -13.47 12.02
CA SER A 65 19.00 -13.66 13.47
C SER A 65 17.57 -13.99 13.86
N LYS A 66 17.37 -14.55 15.07
CA LYS A 66 16.03 -14.80 15.63
C LYS A 66 15.19 -13.51 15.66
N PHE A 67 15.81 -12.38 15.98
CA PHE A 67 15.15 -11.08 16.00
C PHE A 67 14.67 -10.67 14.60
N THR A 68 15.57 -10.67 13.61
CA THR A 68 15.21 -10.29 12.22
C THR A 68 14.19 -11.23 11.59
N ARG A 69 14.23 -12.54 11.90
CA ARG A 69 13.23 -13.51 11.41
C ARG A 69 11.83 -13.25 11.96
N ARG A 70 11.73 -12.79 13.21
CA ARG A 70 10.43 -12.38 13.80
C ARG A 70 9.85 -11.16 13.09
N ILE A 71 10.71 -10.17 12.77
CA ILE A 71 10.31 -9.00 11.99
C ILE A 71 9.84 -9.44 10.60
N ASP A 72 10.62 -10.29 9.93
CA ASP A 72 10.32 -10.74 8.58
C ASP A 72 8.98 -11.50 8.51
N ALA A 73 8.73 -12.40 9.46
CA ALA A 73 7.46 -13.12 9.55
C ALA A 73 6.26 -12.17 9.68
N MET A 74 6.38 -11.13 10.52
CA MET A 74 5.32 -10.12 10.69
C MET A 74 5.07 -9.33 9.39
N ILE A 75 6.13 -8.95 8.68
CA ILE A 75 6.02 -8.27 7.39
C ILE A 75 5.30 -9.15 6.37
N GLN A 76 5.63 -10.45 6.30
CA GLN A 76 4.96 -11.39 5.39
C GLN A 76 3.48 -11.56 5.72
N THR A 77 3.12 -11.64 7.01
CA THR A 77 1.71 -11.70 7.42
C THR A 77 0.92 -10.47 6.96
N ILE A 78 1.50 -9.28 7.09
CA ILE A 78 0.85 -8.02 6.65
C ILE A 78 0.69 -7.99 5.13
N LYS A 79 1.76 -8.30 4.37
CA LYS A 79 1.72 -8.32 2.90
C LYS A 79 0.66 -9.28 2.35
N ASN A 80 0.58 -10.49 2.90
CA ASN A 80 -0.41 -11.47 2.48
C ASN A 80 -1.84 -11.00 2.76
N ASN A 81 -2.08 -10.31 3.88
CA ASN A 81 -3.39 -9.74 4.21
C ASN A 81 -3.76 -8.61 3.24
N GLU A 82 -2.82 -7.71 2.93
CA GLU A 82 -3.05 -6.65 1.95
C GLU A 82 -3.33 -7.20 0.55
N GLN A 83 -2.57 -8.22 0.12
CA GLN A 83 -2.81 -8.88 -1.16
C GLN A 83 -4.20 -9.54 -1.19
N ALA A 84 -4.57 -10.29 -0.15
CA ALA A 84 -5.91 -10.89 -0.05
C ALA A 84 -7.03 -9.83 -0.09
N ARG A 85 -6.82 -8.66 0.54
CA ARG A 85 -7.76 -7.54 0.46
C ARG A 85 -7.86 -6.95 -0.96
N GLN A 86 -6.75 -6.87 -1.69
CA GLN A 86 -6.76 -6.40 -3.08
C GLN A 86 -7.49 -7.38 -3.99
N GLU A 87 -7.22 -8.68 -3.86
CA GLU A 87 -7.90 -9.73 -4.63
C GLU A 87 -9.41 -9.72 -4.38
N TYR A 88 -9.84 -9.58 -3.13
CA TYR A 88 -11.27 -9.46 -2.78
C TYR A 88 -11.94 -8.23 -3.43
N ARG A 89 -11.27 -7.07 -3.43
CA ARG A 89 -11.78 -5.84 -4.09
C ARG A 89 -11.92 -6.03 -5.60
N LEU A 90 -10.94 -6.68 -6.22
CA LEU A 90 -10.98 -6.96 -7.64
C LEU A 90 -12.13 -7.93 -7.98
N MET A 91 -12.25 -9.02 -7.21
CA MET A 91 -13.31 -10.01 -7.38
C MET A 91 -14.70 -9.41 -7.23
N SER A 92 -14.95 -8.63 -6.17
CA SER A 92 -16.23 -7.95 -5.95
C SER A 92 -16.58 -6.95 -7.07
N THR A 93 -15.59 -6.28 -7.66
CA THR A 93 -15.81 -5.39 -8.81
C THR A 93 -16.26 -6.20 -10.04
N PHE A 94 -15.59 -7.33 -10.32
CA PHE A 94 -15.99 -8.21 -11.42
C PHE A 94 -17.39 -8.81 -11.23
N GLU A 95 -17.73 -9.20 -9.99
CA GLU A 95 -19.05 -9.71 -9.66
C GLU A 95 -20.14 -8.65 -9.89
N MET A 96 -19.90 -7.41 -9.44
CA MET A 96 -20.82 -6.29 -9.65
C MET A 96 -21.04 -6.00 -11.14
N ASP A 97 -19.95 -5.90 -11.92
CA ASP A 97 -20.02 -5.71 -13.37
C ASP A 97 -20.78 -6.85 -14.07
N ALA A 98 -20.59 -8.08 -13.64
CA ALA A 98 -21.29 -9.24 -14.20
C ALA A 98 -22.80 -9.18 -13.90
N MET A 99 -23.18 -8.81 -12.67
CA MET A 99 -24.58 -8.61 -12.29
C MET A 99 -25.24 -7.48 -13.08
N ASP A 100 -24.58 -6.34 -13.21
CA ASP A 100 -25.09 -5.18 -13.95
C ASP A 100 -25.30 -5.51 -15.44
N ARG A 101 -24.33 -6.19 -16.06
CA ARG A 101 -24.46 -6.68 -17.44
C ARG A 101 -25.59 -7.69 -17.58
N GLY A 102 -25.76 -8.59 -16.61
CA GLY A 102 -26.86 -9.55 -16.58
C GLY A 102 -28.22 -8.85 -16.51
N ALA A 103 -28.40 -7.94 -15.56
CA ALA A 103 -29.61 -7.15 -15.39
C ALA A 103 -29.93 -6.33 -16.65
N TYR A 104 -28.92 -5.70 -17.25
CA TYR A 104 -29.07 -4.96 -18.50
C TYR A 104 -29.51 -5.87 -19.67
N LYS A 105 -28.90 -7.05 -19.83
CA LYS A 105 -29.31 -8.04 -20.84
C LYS A 105 -30.77 -8.43 -20.67
N THR A 106 -31.20 -8.77 -19.45
CA THR A 106 -32.59 -9.14 -19.17
C THR A 106 -33.57 -8.01 -19.46
N LYS A 107 -33.23 -6.76 -19.10
CA LYS A 107 -34.02 -5.57 -19.46
C LYS A 107 -34.17 -5.45 -20.98
N ARG A 108 -33.09 -5.65 -21.72
CA ARG A 108 -33.07 -5.55 -23.20
C ARG A 108 -33.87 -6.66 -23.86
N GLU A 109 -33.74 -7.91 -23.39
CA GLU A 109 -34.55 -9.05 -23.86
C GLU A 109 -36.05 -8.82 -23.60
N THR A 110 -36.39 -8.31 -22.42
CA THR A 110 -37.78 -7.96 -22.07
C THR A 110 -38.33 -6.87 -22.99
N ALA A 111 -37.54 -5.82 -23.26
CA ALA A 111 -37.94 -4.75 -24.17
C ALA A 111 -38.17 -5.26 -25.60
N ILE A 112 -37.32 -6.15 -26.11
CA ILE A 112 -37.48 -6.79 -27.43
C ILE A 112 -38.80 -7.56 -27.48
N LEU A 113 -39.08 -8.40 -26.47
CA LEU A 113 -40.32 -9.19 -26.42
C LEU A 113 -41.57 -8.31 -26.36
N MET A 114 -41.55 -7.25 -25.54
CA MET A 114 -42.67 -6.30 -25.45
C MET A 114 -42.89 -5.56 -26.77
N LYS A 115 -41.82 -5.14 -27.46
CA LYS A 115 -41.91 -4.49 -28.76
C LYS A 115 -42.52 -5.42 -29.81
N GLN A 116 -42.11 -6.69 -29.85
CA GLN A 116 -42.69 -7.71 -30.72
C GLN A 116 -44.18 -7.95 -30.46
N ARG A 117 -44.63 -7.81 -29.21
CA ARG A 117 -46.04 -7.93 -28.82
C ARG A 117 -46.86 -6.66 -29.05
N GLY A 118 -46.26 -5.59 -29.56
CA GLY A 118 -46.95 -4.35 -29.91
C GLY A 118 -47.22 -3.40 -28.73
N TYR A 119 -46.49 -3.52 -27.63
CA TYR A 119 -46.61 -2.59 -26.51
C TYR A 119 -46.10 -1.19 -26.89
N PRO A 120 -46.74 -0.10 -26.40
CA PRO A 120 -46.29 1.26 -26.68
C PRO A 120 -44.95 1.57 -26.03
N THR A 121 -44.12 2.39 -26.68
CA THR A 121 -42.76 2.74 -26.22
C THR A 121 -42.74 3.33 -24.80
N SER A 122 -43.77 4.07 -24.41
CA SER A 122 -43.91 4.63 -23.06
C SER A 122 -44.03 3.55 -21.98
N GLU A 123 -44.75 2.46 -22.26
CA GLU A 123 -44.88 1.34 -21.32
C GLU A 123 -43.60 0.51 -21.24
N ILE A 124 -42.92 0.29 -22.37
CA ILE A 124 -41.64 -0.43 -22.41
C ILE A 124 -40.58 0.34 -21.60
N LEU A 125 -40.54 1.67 -21.73
CA LEU A 125 -39.66 2.54 -20.96
C LEU A 125 -39.94 2.45 -19.46
N LEU A 126 -41.22 2.50 -19.06
CA LEU A 126 -41.62 2.38 -17.65
C LEU A 126 -41.26 1.00 -17.05
N MET A 127 -41.46 -0.08 -17.81
CA MET A 127 -41.27 -1.45 -17.31
C MET A 127 -39.81 -1.89 -17.28
N THR A 128 -39.01 -1.50 -18.27
CA THR A 128 -37.61 -1.95 -18.39
C THR A 128 -36.61 -0.95 -17.84
N GLY A 129 -36.99 0.32 -17.73
CA GLY A 129 -36.11 1.42 -17.32
C GLY A 129 -34.98 1.70 -18.33
N LEU A 130 -35.06 1.17 -19.55
CA LEU A 130 -34.11 1.45 -20.62
C LEU A 130 -34.35 2.86 -21.21
N PRO A 131 -33.30 3.55 -21.68
CA PRO A 131 -33.46 4.85 -22.30
C PRO A 131 -34.28 4.76 -23.59
N LYS A 132 -35.12 5.77 -23.83
CA LYS A 132 -36.03 5.83 -24.99
C LYS A 132 -35.30 5.60 -26.32
N SER A 133 -34.13 6.24 -26.48
CA SER A 133 -33.28 6.12 -27.67
C SER A 133 -32.79 4.71 -27.95
N GLU A 134 -32.68 3.87 -26.92
CA GLU A 134 -32.30 2.46 -27.09
C GLU A 134 -33.50 1.63 -27.51
N ILE A 135 -34.66 1.82 -26.86
CA ILE A 135 -35.90 1.10 -27.19
C ILE A 135 -36.36 1.39 -28.63
N GLU A 136 -36.18 2.63 -29.10
CA GLU A 136 -36.49 3.00 -30.49
C GLU A 136 -35.62 2.24 -31.51
N LYS A 137 -34.38 1.91 -31.15
CA LYS A 137 -33.42 1.18 -32.00
C LYS A 137 -33.55 -0.34 -31.96
N LEU A 138 -34.27 -0.91 -30.98
CA LEU A 138 -34.54 -2.35 -30.87
C LEU A 138 -35.43 -2.87 -32.01
#